data_AF-A0A183G6L5-F1
#
_entry.id   AF-A0A183G6L5-F1
#
_cell.length_a   1.000
_cell.length_b   1.000
_cell.length_c   1.000
_cell.angle_alpha   90.00
_cell.angle_beta   90.00
_cell.angle_gamma   90.00
#
_symmetry.space_group_name_H-M   'P 1'
#
loop_
_entity.id
_entity.type
_entity.pdbx_description
1 polymer ?
#
loop_
_entity_poly.entity_id
_entity_poly.type
_entity_poly.pdbx_seq_one_letter_code
_entity_poly.pdbx_strand_id
1 'polypeptide(L)'
;MIAQYQDAMTIVSKYGKPDIFLTFTCNPSWDEIQRNLSPNQSASDRPDLIARVFNLKVKALCHELFKKKALGEVSAYIYVIEFQKRGLPHMHMLITLKGGWKMHTAANVDSLISAELPCSTDDNELFEIVSKNMIHRPCGLLNPSSPCMKNGSCSKRFPKPFRAETSLSVDGYPEYRRRNDGRSVTCRGTSMDNRFVVPYSPYLTRMFRAHINVEVCALLHVVKYVYKYVYKGSDRARVRLSQTSDDATTHDEIISYIDARYVCAPEAIHRIFGFKMHARSVSVVRLQIHLPGFETVCFVEGAEQQALDNASARVSTLTAYFAKNQACLDLFRLHGSLPAGLVDSRNYHYFEIPEHFVYQNGWTERERGARTIGRMYFVGPADSERFALRLLLLYGKGFTSFSDVLTVDDIEHPSFVAAARAAGYLSDDSYFEQSMREAAAFHLPAQLRSYYVSLLIFGEVQPPVPLRL
;
A
#
# COMPACT_ATOMS: atom_id res chain seq x y z
N MET A 1 0.39 2.45 10.17
CA MET A 1 0.18 3.05 8.85
C MET A 1 1.42 2.93 7.96
N ILE A 2 2.58 3.44 8.39
CA ILE A 2 3.86 3.32 7.67
C ILE A 2 4.22 1.85 7.37
N ALA A 3 4.06 0.95 8.33
CA ALA A 3 4.40 -0.46 8.13
C ALA A 3 3.53 -1.15 7.05
N GLN A 4 2.24 -0.82 6.96
CA GLN A 4 1.37 -1.38 5.92
C GLN A 4 1.74 -0.86 4.53
N TYR A 5 2.11 0.42 4.46
CA TYR A 5 2.63 1.04 3.26
C TYR A 5 3.92 0.37 2.78
N GLN A 6 4.88 0.15 3.67
CA GLN A 6 6.14 -0.53 3.33
C GLN A 6 5.89 -1.96 2.85
N ASP A 7 4.99 -2.70 3.51
CA ASP A 7 4.60 -4.04 3.05
C ASP A 7 4.01 -4.00 1.62
N ALA A 8 3.22 -2.97 1.32
CA ALA A 8 2.63 -2.80 0.00
C ALA A 8 3.69 -2.48 -1.07
N MET A 9 4.71 -1.71 -0.71
CA MET A 9 5.88 -1.48 -1.56
C MET A 9 6.69 -2.75 -1.81
N THR A 10 6.83 -3.65 -0.83
CA THR A 10 7.47 -4.96 -1.04
C THR A 10 6.70 -5.81 -2.05
N ILE A 11 5.37 -5.79 -2.01
CA ILE A 11 4.54 -6.47 -3.02
C ILE A 11 4.79 -5.87 -4.41
N VAL A 12 4.85 -4.54 -4.53
CA VAL A 12 5.13 -3.87 -5.81
C VAL A 12 6.54 -4.19 -6.31
N SER A 13 7.53 -4.23 -5.41
CA SER A 13 8.90 -4.58 -5.75
C SER A 13 8.99 -5.99 -6.33
N LYS A 14 8.23 -6.94 -5.76
CA LYS A 14 8.27 -8.34 -6.22
C LYS A 14 7.42 -8.61 -7.46
N TYR A 15 6.19 -8.10 -7.48
CA TYR A 15 5.21 -8.45 -8.53
C TYR A 15 5.16 -7.42 -9.66
N GLY A 16 5.91 -6.32 -9.53
CA GLY A 16 5.90 -5.21 -10.46
C GLY A 16 4.88 -4.14 -10.09
N LYS A 17 4.96 -3.03 -10.84
CA LYS A 17 4.07 -1.87 -10.68
C LYS A 17 2.61 -2.29 -10.89
N PRO A 18 1.66 -1.77 -10.10
CA PRO A 18 0.23 -1.89 -10.40
C PRO A 18 -0.06 -1.33 -11.79
N ASP A 19 -0.97 -1.96 -12.51
CA ASP A 19 -1.43 -1.55 -13.86
C ASP A 19 -2.77 -0.82 -13.81
N ILE A 20 -3.61 -1.13 -12.82
CA ILE A 20 -4.94 -0.54 -12.65
C ILE A 20 -5.06 0.07 -11.27
N PHE A 21 -5.57 1.30 -11.22
CA PHE A 21 -6.13 1.94 -10.05
C PHE A 21 -7.65 1.99 -10.16
N LEU A 22 -8.32 1.31 -9.25
CA LEU A 22 -9.78 1.23 -9.21
C LEU A 22 -10.30 1.93 -7.95
N THR A 23 -11.28 2.81 -8.12
CA THR A 23 -12.04 3.39 -7.01
C THR A 23 -13.50 2.95 -7.10
N PHE A 24 -14.04 2.39 -6.03
CA PHE A 24 -15.45 1.99 -5.93
C PHE A 24 -16.14 2.71 -4.78
N THR A 25 -17.08 3.59 -5.10
CA THR A 25 -17.84 4.36 -4.11
C THR A 25 -19.18 3.70 -3.83
N CYS A 26 -19.57 3.59 -2.55
CA CYS A 26 -20.89 3.12 -2.16
C CYS A 26 -21.99 3.95 -2.83
N ASN A 27 -22.97 3.28 -3.46
CA ASN A 27 -24.15 3.98 -3.98
C ASN A 27 -25.29 3.87 -2.95
N PRO A 28 -25.71 4.99 -2.32
CA PRO A 28 -26.81 4.97 -1.35
C PRO A 28 -28.15 4.59 -1.99
N SER A 29 -28.28 4.70 -3.32
CA SER A 29 -29.49 4.39 -4.08
C SER A 29 -29.62 2.90 -4.44
N TRP A 30 -28.75 2.03 -3.94
CA TRP A 30 -28.91 0.59 -4.16
C TRP A 30 -30.21 0.08 -3.56
N ASP A 31 -30.89 -0.81 -4.28
CA ASP A 31 -32.16 -1.39 -3.88
C ASP A 31 -32.08 -2.08 -2.52
N GLU A 32 -30.95 -2.75 -2.22
CA GLU A 32 -30.71 -3.39 -0.93
C GLU A 32 -30.72 -2.39 0.24
N ILE A 33 -30.35 -1.12 -0.02
CA ILE A 33 -30.45 -0.04 0.97
C ILE A 33 -31.88 0.50 0.95
N GLN A 34 -32.36 0.95 -0.20
CA GLN A 34 -33.62 1.68 -0.34
C GLN A 34 -34.84 0.88 0.16
N ARG A 35 -34.90 -0.43 -0.12
CA ARG A 35 -36.00 -1.30 0.34
C ARG A 35 -36.00 -1.56 1.84
N ASN A 36 -34.91 -1.23 2.55
CA ASN A 36 -34.74 -1.46 3.99
C ASN A 36 -34.74 -0.15 4.81
N LEU A 37 -35.08 0.98 4.18
CA LEU A 37 -35.31 2.26 4.86
C LEU A 37 -36.76 2.34 5.32
N SER A 38 -36.97 2.76 6.57
CA SER A 38 -38.31 3.11 7.06
C SER A 38 -38.82 4.39 6.39
N PRO A 39 -40.14 4.69 6.44
CA PRO A 39 -40.67 5.97 5.96
C PRO A 39 -39.89 7.15 6.53
N ASN A 40 -39.55 8.12 5.68
CA ASN A 40 -38.75 9.31 5.98
C ASN A 40 -37.28 9.08 6.36
N GLN A 41 -36.76 7.84 6.31
CA GLN A 41 -35.32 7.60 6.47
C GLN A 41 -34.57 7.81 5.15
N SER A 42 -33.37 8.34 5.28
CA SER A 42 -32.35 8.37 4.23
C SER A 42 -31.27 7.33 4.49
N ALA A 43 -30.46 7.04 3.47
CA ALA A 43 -29.33 6.11 3.62
C ALA A 43 -28.31 6.57 4.68
N SER A 44 -28.18 7.87 4.92
CA SER A 44 -27.32 8.42 5.98
C SER A 44 -27.79 8.10 7.39
N ASP A 45 -29.09 7.86 7.58
CA ASP A 45 -29.68 7.53 8.88
C ASP A 45 -29.47 6.05 9.24
N ARG A 46 -29.04 5.23 8.27
CA ARG A 46 -28.80 3.79 8.41
C ARG A 46 -27.36 3.40 8.05
N PRO A 47 -26.37 3.86 8.82
CA PRO A 47 -24.95 3.55 8.59
C PRO A 47 -24.66 2.04 8.63
N ASP A 48 -25.49 1.26 9.32
CA ASP A 48 -25.46 -0.20 9.36
C ASP A 48 -25.80 -0.84 8.01
N LEU A 49 -26.82 -0.34 7.31
CA LEU A 49 -27.16 -0.79 5.96
C LEU A 49 -26.05 -0.41 4.97
N ILE A 50 -25.54 0.82 5.05
CA ILE A 50 -24.41 1.28 4.23
C ILE A 50 -23.22 0.33 4.38
N ALA A 51 -22.77 0.07 5.62
CA ALA A 51 -21.61 -0.78 5.87
C ALA A 51 -21.83 -2.22 5.37
N ARG A 52 -23.00 -2.82 5.64
CA ARG A 52 -23.34 -4.20 5.23
C ARG A 52 -23.40 -4.34 3.71
N VAL A 53 -24.21 -3.51 3.05
CA VAL A 53 -24.41 -3.58 1.59
C VAL A 53 -23.10 -3.28 0.89
N PHE A 54 -22.35 -2.26 1.31
CA PHE A 54 -21.06 -1.96 0.71
C PHE A 54 -20.06 -3.12 0.85
N ASN A 55 -19.96 -3.74 2.02
CA ASN A 55 -19.09 -4.91 2.23
C ASN A 55 -19.50 -6.09 1.32
N LEU A 56 -20.79 -6.34 1.12
CA LEU A 56 -21.27 -7.35 0.17
C LEU A 56 -20.89 -7.00 -1.27
N LYS A 57 -21.04 -5.73 -1.68
CA LYS A 57 -20.65 -5.28 -3.01
C LYS A 57 -19.13 -5.35 -3.23
N VAL A 58 -18.32 -5.06 -2.20
CA VAL A 58 -16.86 -5.25 -2.24
C VAL A 58 -16.50 -6.72 -2.43
N LYS A 59 -17.17 -7.65 -1.75
CA LYS A 59 -16.96 -9.10 -1.95
C LYS A 59 -17.33 -9.53 -3.36
N ALA A 60 -18.47 -9.05 -3.88
CA ALA A 60 -18.90 -9.32 -5.25
C ALA A 60 -17.90 -8.74 -6.28
N LEU A 61 -17.42 -7.51 -6.08
CA LEU A 61 -16.41 -6.90 -6.95
C LEU A 61 -15.10 -7.70 -6.92
N CYS A 62 -14.64 -8.14 -5.75
CA CYS A 62 -13.48 -9.03 -5.64
C CYS A 62 -13.69 -10.36 -6.39
N HIS A 63 -14.90 -10.92 -6.37
CA HIS A 63 -15.21 -12.14 -7.12
C HIS A 63 -15.10 -11.90 -8.63
N GLU A 64 -15.71 -10.82 -9.14
CA GLU A 64 -15.62 -10.45 -10.56
C GLU A 64 -14.18 -10.23 -11.01
N LEU A 65 -13.39 -9.49 -10.21
CA LEU A 65 -12.01 -9.17 -10.55
C LEU A 65 -11.08 -10.39 -10.46
N PHE A 66 -11.21 -11.22 -9.43
CA PHE A 66 -10.20 -12.25 -9.12
C PHE A 66 -10.60 -13.67 -9.50
N LYS A 67 -11.90 -13.96 -9.60
CA LYS A 67 -12.40 -15.27 -10.03
C LYS A 67 -12.83 -15.26 -11.49
N LYS A 68 -13.63 -14.26 -11.89
CA LYS A 68 -14.06 -14.11 -13.29
C LYS A 68 -13.08 -13.36 -14.17
N LYS A 69 -12.02 -12.78 -13.59
CA LYS A 69 -10.96 -12.06 -14.31
C LYS A 69 -11.51 -10.92 -15.18
N ALA A 70 -12.50 -10.18 -14.66
CA ALA A 70 -13.24 -9.17 -15.42
C ALA A 70 -12.37 -8.06 -16.05
N LEU A 71 -11.19 -7.78 -15.47
CA LEU A 71 -10.19 -6.85 -16.01
C LEU A 71 -8.89 -7.54 -16.41
N GLY A 72 -8.92 -8.87 -16.53
CA GLY A 72 -7.76 -9.72 -16.76
C GLY A 72 -7.26 -10.45 -15.52
N GLU A 73 -6.24 -11.31 -15.71
CA GLU A 73 -5.73 -12.15 -14.63
C GLU A 73 -4.80 -11.39 -13.69
N VAL A 74 -5.12 -11.41 -12.40
CA VAL A 74 -4.42 -10.65 -11.37
C VAL A 74 -3.22 -11.41 -10.80
N SER A 75 -2.04 -10.81 -10.87
CA SER A 75 -0.81 -11.24 -10.21
C SER A 75 -0.80 -10.84 -8.74
N ALA A 76 -1.09 -9.58 -8.43
CA ALA A 76 -1.20 -9.07 -7.07
C ALA A 76 -2.26 -7.97 -6.95
N TYR A 77 -2.86 -7.82 -5.77
CA TYR A 77 -3.76 -6.70 -5.48
C TYR A 77 -3.61 -6.22 -4.04
N ILE A 78 -3.94 -4.95 -3.85
CA ILE A 78 -4.02 -4.30 -2.54
C ILE A 78 -5.22 -3.38 -2.56
N TYR A 79 -6.06 -3.44 -1.54
CA TYR A 79 -7.14 -2.47 -1.40
C TYR A 79 -7.29 -1.96 0.02
N VAL A 80 -7.85 -0.76 0.15
CA VAL A 80 -8.27 -0.14 1.40
C VAL A 80 -9.68 0.42 1.24
N ILE A 81 -10.44 0.32 2.32
CA ILE A 81 -11.70 1.04 2.52
C ILE A 81 -11.39 2.32 3.28
N GLU A 82 -11.69 3.46 2.68
CA GLU A 82 -11.60 4.77 3.31
C GLU A 82 -13.02 5.34 3.43
N PHE A 83 -13.23 6.20 4.42
CA PHE A 83 -14.49 6.86 4.70
C PHE A 83 -14.26 8.36 4.61
N GLN A 84 -14.72 8.99 3.54
CA GLN A 84 -14.60 10.44 3.39
C GLN A 84 -15.53 11.14 4.39
N LYS A 85 -15.20 12.38 4.78
CA LYS A 85 -16.00 13.22 5.70
C LYS A 85 -17.48 13.37 5.31
N ARG A 86 -17.84 13.01 4.08
CA ARG A 86 -19.22 13.03 3.53
C ARG A 86 -19.96 11.68 3.66
N GLY A 87 -19.41 10.72 4.40
CA GLY A 87 -20.14 9.58 4.97
C GLY A 87 -20.10 8.28 4.17
N LEU A 88 -20.04 8.31 2.84
CA LEU A 88 -20.09 7.07 2.07
C LEU A 88 -18.72 6.36 2.04
N PRO A 89 -18.67 5.04 2.33
CA PRO A 89 -17.47 4.25 2.17
C PRO A 89 -17.02 4.20 0.71
N HIS A 90 -15.73 4.16 0.50
CA HIS A 90 -15.14 3.95 -0.81
C HIS A 90 -13.93 3.03 -0.71
N MET A 91 -13.78 2.19 -1.72
CA MET A 91 -12.64 1.30 -1.86
C MET A 91 -11.67 1.89 -2.86
N HIS A 92 -10.41 1.94 -2.49
CA HIS A 92 -9.28 2.16 -3.40
C HIS A 92 -8.55 0.85 -3.58
N MET A 93 -8.33 0.42 -4.82
CA MET A 93 -7.65 -0.83 -5.14
C MET A 93 -6.56 -0.61 -6.19
N LEU A 94 -5.39 -1.16 -5.91
CA LEU A 94 -4.29 -1.33 -6.85
C LEU A 94 -4.27 -2.77 -7.33
N ILE A 95 -4.19 -2.95 -8.64
CA ILE A 95 -4.18 -4.28 -9.29
C ILE A 95 -2.94 -4.37 -10.18
N THR A 96 -2.14 -5.40 -9.96
CA THR A 96 -1.04 -5.81 -10.85
C THR A 96 -1.51 -7.03 -11.64
N LEU A 97 -1.60 -6.90 -12.95
CA LEU A 97 -1.99 -7.96 -13.90
C LEU A 97 -0.81 -8.87 -14.23
N LYS A 98 -1.09 -10.12 -14.63
CA LYS A 98 -0.10 -11.04 -15.19
C LYS A 98 0.34 -10.59 -16.59
N GLY A 99 1.53 -11.01 -17.02
CA GLY A 99 2.17 -10.56 -18.28
C GLY A 99 1.25 -10.58 -19.51
N GLY A 100 0.53 -11.68 -19.75
CA GLY A 100 -0.39 -11.81 -20.89
C GLY A 100 -1.65 -10.92 -20.84
N TRP A 101 -1.89 -10.20 -19.74
CA TRP A 101 -3.05 -9.33 -19.54
C TRP A 101 -2.68 -7.86 -19.38
N LYS A 102 -1.39 -7.53 -19.51
CA LYS A 102 -0.91 -6.14 -19.44
C LYS A 102 -1.47 -5.32 -20.60
N MET A 103 -1.88 -4.08 -20.33
CA MET A 103 -2.47 -3.18 -21.32
C MET A 103 -1.37 -2.37 -22.03
N HIS A 104 -0.79 -2.94 -23.08
CA HIS A 104 0.31 -2.34 -23.83
C HIS A 104 -0.14 -1.50 -25.04
N THR A 105 -1.42 -1.56 -25.42
CA THR A 105 -1.97 -0.84 -26.58
C THR A 105 -3.23 -0.07 -26.21
N ALA A 106 -3.53 0.98 -26.98
CA ALA A 106 -4.78 1.72 -26.89
C ALA A 106 -6.02 0.80 -27.02
N ALA A 107 -5.96 -0.18 -27.93
CA ALA A 107 -7.03 -1.16 -28.11
C ALA A 107 -7.27 -2.02 -26.86
N ASN A 108 -6.20 -2.42 -26.15
CA ASN A 108 -6.38 -3.16 -24.88
C ASN A 108 -7.07 -2.29 -23.83
N VAL A 109 -6.68 -1.03 -23.71
CA VAL A 109 -7.33 -0.08 -22.78
C VAL A 109 -8.79 0.11 -23.15
N ASP A 110 -9.08 0.44 -24.40
CA ASP A 110 -10.43 0.74 -24.90
C ASP A 110 -11.37 -0.47 -24.81
N SER A 111 -10.83 -1.70 -24.82
CA SER A 111 -11.62 -2.92 -24.64
C SER A 111 -12.19 -3.08 -23.22
N LEU A 112 -11.57 -2.44 -22.22
CA LEU A 112 -11.94 -2.58 -20.80
C LEU A 112 -12.45 -1.28 -20.19
N ILE A 113 -11.98 -0.13 -20.68
CA ILE A 113 -12.18 1.19 -20.10
C ILE A 113 -12.71 2.14 -21.16
N SER A 114 -13.79 2.82 -20.83
CA SER A 114 -14.34 3.93 -21.61
C SER A 114 -14.29 5.22 -20.81
N ALA A 115 -14.13 6.34 -21.51
CA ALA A 115 -14.27 7.68 -20.95
C ALA A 115 -15.29 8.50 -21.75
N GLU A 116 -16.25 7.81 -22.38
CA GLU A 116 -17.30 8.38 -23.23
C GLU A 116 -18.69 8.05 -22.67
N LEU A 117 -19.66 8.92 -22.94
CA LEU A 117 -21.07 8.61 -22.79
C LEU A 117 -21.42 7.45 -23.74
N PRO A 118 -22.14 6.41 -23.27
CA PRO A 118 -22.74 5.41 -24.15
C PRO A 118 -23.73 6.05 -25.13
N CYS A 119 -24.10 5.33 -26.19
CA CYS A 119 -25.18 5.77 -27.06
C CYS A 119 -26.52 5.40 -26.41
N SER A 120 -27.42 6.37 -26.23
CA SER A 120 -28.73 6.10 -25.60
C SER A 120 -29.64 5.25 -26.47
N THR A 121 -29.45 5.24 -27.80
CA THR A 121 -30.22 4.37 -28.71
C THR A 121 -29.73 2.92 -28.65
N ASP A 122 -28.43 2.72 -28.49
CA ASP A 122 -27.82 1.38 -28.57
C ASP A 122 -27.79 0.71 -27.19
N ASP A 123 -27.60 1.49 -26.13
CA ASP A 123 -27.42 1.01 -24.76
C ASP A 123 -27.91 2.02 -23.73
N ASN A 124 -29.23 2.21 -23.71
CA ASN A 124 -29.89 3.17 -22.82
C ASN A 124 -29.61 2.88 -21.33
N GLU A 125 -29.52 1.60 -20.95
CA GLU A 125 -29.26 1.25 -19.55
C GLU A 125 -27.88 1.76 -19.10
N LEU A 126 -26.82 1.48 -19.86
CA LEU A 126 -25.49 1.96 -19.51
C LEU A 126 -25.42 3.48 -19.60
N PHE A 127 -26.09 4.09 -20.59
CA PHE A 127 -26.19 5.54 -20.71
C PHE A 127 -26.72 6.17 -19.42
N GLU A 128 -27.85 5.69 -18.90
CA GLU A 128 -28.44 6.19 -17.65
C GLU A 128 -27.51 6.01 -16.45
N ILE A 129 -26.85 4.84 -16.35
CA ILE A 129 -25.92 4.55 -15.25
C ILE A 129 -24.70 5.49 -15.31
N VAL A 130 -24.10 5.67 -16.48
CA VAL A 130 -22.92 6.53 -16.68
C VAL A 130 -23.28 7.99 -16.46
N SER A 131 -24.42 8.45 -16.99
CA SER A 131 -24.92 9.82 -16.82
C SER A 131 -25.11 10.17 -15.35
N LYS A 132 -25.61 9.23 -14.55
CA LYS A 132 -25.85 9.44 -13.11
C LYS A 132 -24.58 9.31 -12.27
N ASN A 133 -23.73 8.33 -12.57
CA ASN A 133 -22.66 7.90 -11.65
C ASN A 133 -21.25 8.25 -12.10
N MET A 134 -21.00 8.48 -13.39
CA MET A 134 -19.66 8.63 -13.94
C MET A 134 -19.38 10.03 -14.51
N ILE A 135 -20.22 11.03 -14.22
CA ILE A 135 -19.98 12.41 -14.64
C ILE A 135 -19.27 13.19 -13.54
N HIS A 136 -18.12 13.77 -13.87
CA HIS A 136 -17.47 14.73 -12.99
C HIS A 136 -18.37 15.96 -12.85
N ARG A 137 -18.67 16.33 -11.61
CA ARG A 137 -19.54 17.48 -11.32
C ARG A 137 -18.97 18.77 -11.93
N PRO A 138 -19.82 19.74 -12.29
CA PRO A 138 -19.36 21.03 -12.81
C PRO A 138 -18.26 21.63 -11.92
N CYS A 139 -17.18 22.09 -12.54
CA CYS A 139 -16.03 22.71 -11.88
C CYS A 139 -15.35 23.69 -12.83
N GLY A 140 -14.28 24.34 -12.37
CA GLY A 140 -13.59 25.34 -13.17
C GLY A 140 -14.48 26.56 -13.37
N LEU A 141 -14.58 27.04 -14.61
CA LEU A 141 -15.45 28.17 -14.96
C LEU A 141 -16.94 27.86 -14.73
N LEU A 142 -17.35 26.59 -14.85
CA LEU A 142 -18.74 26.19 -14.63
C LEU A 142 -19.14 26.23 -13.15
N ASN A 143 -18.18 26.02 -12.24
CA ASN A 143 -18.38 26.17 -10.80
C ASN A 143 -17.04 26.32 -10.06
N PRO A 144 -16.59 27.55 -9.78
CA PRO A 144 -15.34 27.81 -9.07
C PRO A 144 -15.34 27.33 -7.61
N SER A 145 -16.51 27.16 -7.00
CA SER A 145 -16.68 26.73 -5.59
C SER A 145 -16.59 25.20 -5.40
N SER A 146 -16.45 24.44 -6.48
CA SER A 146 -16.44 22.98 -6.41
C SER A 146 -15.28 22.46 -5.54
N PRO A 147 -15.48 21.43 -4.71
CA PRO A 147 -14.45 20.92 -3.78
C PRO A 147 -13.16 20.42 -4.45
N CYS A 148 -13.22 20.13 -5.74
CA CYS A 148 -12.05 19.72 -6.53
C CYS A 148 -11.16 20.90 -6.94
N MET A 149 -11.62 22.15 -6.81
CA MET A 149 -10.88 23.34 -7.20
C MET A 149 -9.72 23.60 -6.22
N LYS A 150 -8.53 23.83 -6.77
CA LYS A 150 -7.31 24.21 -6.05
C LYS A 150 -6.56 25.22 -6.89
N ASN A 151 -6.20 26.35 -6.29
CA ASN A 151 -5.45 27.43 -6.96
C ASN A 151 -6.05 27.81 -8.32
N GLY A 152 -7.37 28.02 -8.37
CA GLY A 152 -8.08 28.41 -9.60
C GLY A 152 -8.28 27.30 -10.66
N SER A 153 -7.78 26.08 -10.44
CA SER A 153 -7.90 24.97 -11.40
C SER A 153 -8.49 23.71 -10.77
N CYS A 154 -9.13 22.86 -11.59
CA CYS A 154 -9.61 21.57 -11.10
C CYS A 154 -8.41 20.65 -10.80
N SER A 155 -8.29 20.18 -9.56
CA SER A 155 -7.21 19.25 -9.14
C SER A 155 -7.22 17.91 -9.88
N LYS A 156 -8.32 17.56 -10.56
CA LYS A 156 -8.47 16.37 -11.41
C LYS A 156 -8.34 16.69 -12.91
N ARG A 157 -8.07 17.96 -13.25
CA ARG A 157 -7.89 18.50 -14.61
C ARG A 157 -9.13 18.31 -15.50
N PHE A 158 -10.31 18.57 -14.97
CA PHE A 158 -11.55 18.65 -15.74
C PHE A 158 -11.86 20.11 -16.14
N PRO A 159 -12.47 20.35 -17.32
CA PRO A 159 -12.76 19.36 -18.37
C PRO A 159 -11.47 18.77 -18.99
N LYS A 160 -11.53 17.50 -19.40
CA LYS A 160 -10.47 16.86 -20.19
C LYS A 160 -10.54 17.34 -21.64
N PRO A 161 -9.44 17.33 -22.41
CA PRO A 161 -9.52 17.60 -23.85
C PRO A 161 -10.28 16.49 -24.58
N PHE A 162 -10.94 16.83 -25.69
CA PHE A 162 -11.45 15.83 -26.63
C PHE A 162 -10.28 15.14 -27.33
N ARG A 163 -10.47 13.85 -27.65
CA ARG A 163 -9.51 13.01 -28.36
C ARG A 163 -10.23 11.96 -29.18
N ALA A 164 -9.80 11.78 -30.43
CA ALA A 164 -10.34 10.74 -31.30
C ALA A 164 -9.91 9.33 -30.87
N GLU A 165 -8.73 9.19 -30.25
CA GLU A 165 -8.12 7.91 -29.88
C GLU A 165 -7.44 7.99 -28.52
N THR A 166 -7.31 6.83 -27.87
CA THR A 166 -6.53 6.68 -26.65
C THR A 166 -5.04 6.67 -26.98
N SER A 167 -4.24 7.45 -26.25
CA SER A 167 -2.78 7.41 -26.37
C SER A 167 -2.13 7.04 -25.05
N LEU A 168 -1.21 6.08 -25.10
CA LEU A 168 -0.37 5.71 -23.97
C LEU A 168 0.83 6.66 -23.97
N SER A 169 0.84 7.66 -23.09
CA SER A 169 2.01 8.53 -22.97
C SER A 169 3.13 7.77 -22.25
N VAL A 170 4.38 8.02 -22.64
CA VAL A 170 5.57 7.35 -22.07
C VAL A 170 5.75 7.70 -20.57
N ASP A 171 5.23 8.86 -20.15
CA ASP A 171 5.50 9.46 -18.83
C ASP A 171 4.24 9.85 -18.02
N GLY A 172 3.04 9.35 -18.35
CA GLY A 172 1.80 9.66 -17.60
C GLY A 172 0.74 8.56 -17.48
N TYR A 173 -0.46 8.98 -17.05
CA TYR A 173 -1.70 8.21 -17.25
C TYR A 173 -2.05 8.21 -18.74
N PRO A 174 -2.69 7.15 -19.28
CA PRO A 174 -3.24 7.20 -20.62
C PRO A 174 -4.18 8.38 -20.80
N GLU A 175 -4.07 9.02 -21.95
CA GLU A 175 -5.03 10.02 -22.39
C GLU A 175 -6.14 9.30 -23.14
N TYR A 176 -7.23 9.00 -22.44
CA TYR A 176 -8.35 8.23 -22.98
C TYR A 176 -9.05 8.94 -24.14
N ARG A 177 -9.54 8.14 -25.09
CA ARG A 177 -10.48 8.56 -26.13
C ARG A 177 -11.70 9.26 -25.52
N ARG A 178 -12.01 10.44 -26.06
CA ARG A 178 -13.15 11.29 -25.70
C ARG A 178 -13.60 12.01 -26.95
N ARG A 179 -14.41 11.37 -27.80
CA ARG A 179 -14.81 11.97 -29.07
C ARG A 179 -15.75 13.15 -28.85
N ASN A 180 -15.65 14.14 -29.73
CA ASN A 180 -16.64 15.21 -29.79
C ASN A 180 -17.75 14.78 -30.77
N ASP A 181 -18.71 14.02 -30.25
CA ASP A 181 -19.80 13.42 -31.02
C ASP A 181 -21.16 14.09 -30.76
N GLY A 182 -21.14 15.26 -30.11
CA GLY A 182 -22.34 16.03 -29.78
C GLY A 182 -23.17 15.49 -28.61
N ARG A 183 -22.82 14.33 -28.03
CA ARG A 183 -23.55 13.77 -26.89
C ARG A 183 -23.28 14.57 -25.61
N SER A 184 -24.34 14.84 -24.87
CA SER A 184 -24.26 15.53 -23.59
C SER A 184 -25.37 15.12 -22.64
N VAL A 185 -25.15 15.37 -21.35
CA VAL A 185 -26.08 15.08 -20.26
C VAL A 185 -26.15 16.26 -19.30
N THR A 186 -27.32 16.50 -18.72
CA THR A 186 -27.49 17.59 -17.76
C THR A 186 -27.04 17.15 -16.38
N CYS A 187 -26.00 17.79 -15.83
CA CYS A 187 -25.54 17.60 -14.46
C CYS A 187 -25.68 18.91 -13.69
N ARG A 188 -26.56 18.95 -12.67
CA ARG A 188 -26.81 20.16 -11.84
C ARG A 188 -27.14 21.41 -12.67
N GLY A 189 -27.94 21.25 -13.72
CA GLY A 189 -28.34 22.35 -14.60
C GLY A 189 -27.31 22.74 -15.66
N THR A 190 -26.16 22.06 -15.73
CA THR A 190 -25.12 22.31 -16.74
C THR A 190 -25.06 21.16 -17.74
N SER A 191 -24.94 21.46 -19.03
CA SER A 191 -24.70 20.44 -20.06
C SER A 191 -23.25 19.96 -20.01
N MET A 192 -23.07 18.65 -19.89
CA MET A 192 -21.78 17.98 -19.72
C MET A 192 -21.59 16.93 -20.82
N ASP A 193 -20.50 17.04 -21.56
CA ASP A 193 -20.15 16.10 -22.64
C ASP A 193 -19.06 15.10 -22.21
N ASN A 194 -18.50 14.37 -23.19
CA ASN A 194 -17.43 13.39 -22.99
C ASN A 194 -16.19 13.95 -22.27
N ARG A 195 -15.98 15.26 -22.20
CA ARG A 195 -14.85 15.87 -21.46
C ARG A 195 -14.97 15.71 -19.94
N PHE A 196 -16.17 15.42 -19.44
CA PHE A 196 -16.48 15.30 -18.01
C PHE A 196 -16.68 13.85 -17.54
N VAL A 197 -16.70 12.89 -18.44
CA VAL A 197 -16.88 11.48 -18.09
C VAL A 197 -15.64 10.96 -17.34
N VAL A 198 -15.82 10.41 -16.15
CA VAL A 198 -14.78 9.73 -15.38
C VAL A 198 -14.54 8.35 -16.01
N PRO A 199 -13.27 7.93 -16.27
CA PRO A 199 -12.98 6.62 -16.87
C PRO A 199 -13.62 5.46 -16.10
N TYR A 200 -14.27 4.54 -16.80
CA TYR A 200 -15.02 3.46 -16.19
C TYR A 200 -14.93 2.18 -17.01
N SER A 201 -15.16 1.04 -16.36
CA SER A 201 -15.39 -0.21 -17.07
C SER A 201 -16.89 -0.37 -17.34
N PRO A 202 -17.35 -0.45 -18.60
CA PRO A 202 -18.77 -0.66 -18.92
C PRO A 202 -19.39 -1.86 -18.17
N TYR A 203 -18.64 -2.96 -18.09
CA TYR A 203 -19.05 -4.18 -17.39
C TYR A 203 -19.27 -3.96 -15.89
N LEU A 204 -18.26 -3.46 -15.18
CA LEU A 204 -18.34 -3.27 -13.73
C LEU A 204 -19.36 -2.18 -13.37
N THR A 205 -19.35 -1.07 -14.09
CA THR A 205 -20.27 0.05 -13.83
C THR A 205 -21.73 -0.36 -14.03
N ARG A 206 -22.04 -1.17 -15.06
CA ARG A 206 -23.38 -1.75 -15.22
C ARG A 206 -23.75 -2.65 -14.06
N MET A 207 -22.89 -3.62 -13.75
CA MET A 207 -23.17 -4.64 -12.73
C MET A 207 -23.41 -4.03 -11.34
N PHE A 208 -22.62 -3.04 -10.96
CA PHE A 208 -22.72 -2.43 -9.63
C PHE A 208 -23.60 -1.18 -9.59
N ARG A 209 -24.00 -0.62 -10.74
CA ARG A 209 -24.81 0.61 -10.84
C ARG A 209 -24.30 1.72 -9.92
N ALA A 210 -22.99 1.95 -9.92
CA ALA A 210 -22.31 2.82 -8.96
C ALA A 210 -21.13 3.56 -9.60
N HIS A 211 -20.59 4.55 -8.89
CA HIS A 211 -19.38 5.24 -9.33
C HIS A 211 -18.16 4.32 -9.17
N ILE A 212 -17.73 3.70 -10.27
CA ILE A 212 -16.52 2.87 -10.35
C ILE A 212 -15.54 3.52 -11.34
N ASN A 213 -14.56 4.25 -10.80
CA ASN A 213 -13.47 4.80 -11.61
C ASN A 213 -12.43 3.71 -11.86
N VAL A 214 -12.05 3.48 -13.11
CA VAL A 214 -11.00 2.52 -13.49
C VAL A 214 -9.97 3.27 -14.31
N GLU A 215 -8.78 3.46 -13.76
CA GLU A 215 -7.67 4.14 -14.43
C GLU A 215 -6.49 3.19 -14.60
N VAL A 216 -5.86 3.22 -15.76
CA VAL A 216 -4.55 2.61 -15.97
C VAL A 216 -3.49 3.44 -15.24
N CYS A 217 -2.70 2.79 -14.40
CA CYS A 217 -1.59 3.36 -13.66
C CYS A 217 -0.32 2.70 -14.18
N ALA A 218 0.59 3.41 -14.86
CA ALA A 218 1.83 2.82 -15.36
C ALA A 218 3.08 3.21 -14.53
N LEU A 219 2.99 4.22 -13.66
CA LEU A 219 4.18 4.92 -13.14
C LEU A 219 4.35 4.84 -11.62
N LEU A 220 5.61 4.75 -11.17
CA LEU A 220 5.99 4.64 -9.75
C LEU A 220 5.53 5.84 -8.90
N HIS A 221 5.46 7.04 -9.50
CA HIS A 221 4.97 8.23 -8.80
C HIS A 221 3.47 8.12 -8.49
N VAL A 222 2.70 7.43 -9.34
CA VAL A 222 1.28 7.12 -9.10
C VAL A 222 1.14 6.11 -7.98
N VAL A 223 2.05 5.15 -7.87
CA VAL A 223 2.06 4.17 -6.76
C VAL A 223 2.15 4.90 -5.41
N LYS A 224 3.11 5.82 -5.23
CA LYS A 224 3.20 6.64 -4.02
C LYS A 224 1.97 7.52 -3.79
N TYR A 225 1.43 8.11 -4.85
CA TYR A 225 0.26 8.97 -4.79
C TYR A 225 -1.01 8.21 -4.43
N VAL A 226 -1.22 7.01 -4.97
CA VAL A 226 -2.34 6.13 -4.67
C VAL A 226 -2.22 5.59 -3.25
N TYR A 227 -1.00 5.25 -2.82
CA TYR A 227 -0.77 4.81 -1.45
C TYR A 227 -1.03 5.88 -0.40
N LYS A 228 -0.91 7.17 -0.74
CA LYS A 228 -1.41 8.26 0.10
C LYS A 228 -2.90 8.12 0.42
N TYR A 229 -3.71 7.60 -0.50
CA TYR A 229 -5.15 7.35 -0.28
C TYR A 229 -5.40 6.03 0.45
N VAL A 230 -4.60 5.01 0.18
CA VAL A 230 -4.66 3.70 0.85
C VAL A 230 -4.22 3.80 2.32
N TYR A 231 -3.23 4.65 2.62
CA TYR A 231 -2.66 4.78 3.96
C TYR A 231 -2.73 6.21 4.46
N LYS A 232 -3.79 6.95 4.12
CA LYS A 232 -4.03 8.26 4.71
C LYS A 232 -4.31 8.09 6.20
N GLY A 233 -3.65 8.92 7.01
CA GLY A 233 -4.00 9.14 8.41
C GLY A 233 -5.50 9.32 8.58
N SER A 234 -6.06 8.80 9.67
CA SER A 234 -7.35 9.30 10.11
C SER A 234 -7.23 10.78 10.44
N ASP A 235 -8.28 11.55 10.17
CA ASP A 235 -8.32 12.92 10.65
C ASP A 235 -8.21 12.91 12.18
N ARG A 236 -7.32 13.73 12.74
CA ARG A 236 -7.09 13.85 14.17
C ARG A 236 -7.49 15.25 14.62
N ALA A 237 -8.10 15.34 15.79
CA ALA A 237 -8.40 16.60 16.47
C ALA A 237 -7.66 16.60 17.80
N ARG A 238 -6.88 17.64 18.05
CA ARG A 238 -6.34 17.91 19.38
C ARG A 238 -7.34 18.80 20.11
N VAL A 239 -7.96 18.27 21.15
CA VAL A 239 -8.94 18.97 21.98
C VAL A 239 -8.25 19.35 23.28
N ARG A 240 -8.26 20.63 23.64
CA ARG A 240 -7.80 21.08 24.96
C ARG A 240 -8.96 21.02 25.93
N LEU A 241 -8.78 20.33 27.05
CA LEU A 241 -9.73 20.36 28.17
C LEU A 241 -9.33 21.52 29.08
N SER A 242 -10.18 22.55 29.19
CA SER A 242 -10.01 23.59 30.22
C SER A 242 -10.78 23.18 31.47
N GLN A 243 -10.09 22.97 32.58
CA GLN A 243 -10.76 22.91 33.89
C GLN A 243 -11.09 24.34 34.33
N THR A 244 -12.33 24.58 34.76
CA THR A 244 -12.84 25.88 35.26
C THR A 244 -12.72 26.01 36.78
N SER A 245 -11.88 25.21 37.44
CA SER A 245 -11.63 25.33 38.88
C SER A 245 -10.38 26.14 39.16
N ASP A 246 -10.52 27.19 39.98
CA ASP A 246 -9.50 28.17 40.38
C ASP A 246 -8.33 27.60 41.24
N ASP A 247 -8.25 26.29 41.45
CA ASP A 247 -7.14 25.68 42.20
C ASP A 247 -5.91 25.46 41.32
N ALA A 248 -5.08 26.50 41.26
CA ALA A 248 -3.89 26.63 40.42
C ALA A 248 -2.67 25.77 40.85
N THR A 249 -2.85 24.62 41.50
CA THR A 249 -1.73 23.84 42.07
C THR A 249 -1.48 22.49 41.41
N THR A 250 -2.32 22.03 40.48
CA THR A 250 -2.08 20.75 39.76
C THR A 250 -2.29 20.91 38.25
N HIS A 251 -1.43 21.69 37.59
CA HIS A 251 -1.47 21.86 36.14
C HIS A 251 -0.69 20.73 35.46
N ASP A 252 -1.38 19.65 35.09
CA ASP A 252 -0.81 18.59 34.25
C ASP A 252 -1.04 18.91 32.77
N GLU A 253 0.03 19.36 32.08
CA GLU A 253 0.01 19.71 30.66
C GLU A 253 -0.32 18.50 29.75
N ILE A 254 -0.06 17.26 30.20
CA ILE A 254 -0.30 16.04 29.42
C ILE A 254 -1.80 15.65 29.50
N ILE A 255 -2.43 15.79 30.67
CA ILE A 255 -3.87 15.51 30.85
C ILE A 255 -4.75 16.56 30.15
N SER A 256 -4.22 17.77 29.95
CA SER A 256 -4.97 18.91 29.39
C SER A 256 -5.30 18.78 27.90
N TYR A 257 -4.82 17.76 27.19
CA TYR A 257 -5.06 17.58 25.76
C TYR A 257 -5.51 16.15 25.41
N ILE A 258 -6.63 16.02 24.72
CA ILE A 258 -7.05 14.78 24.05
C ILE A 258 -6.60 14.84 22.59
N ASP A 259 -5.74 13.92 22.18
CA ASP A 259 -5.47 13.66 20.77
C ASP A 259 -6.45 12.60 20.23
N ALA A 260 -7.60 13.06 19.75
CA ALA A 260 -8.70 12.20 19.31
C ALA A 260 -8.66 11.92 17.81
N ARG A 261 -9.08 10.71 17.44
CA ARG A 261 -9.33 10.32 16.05
C ARG A 261 -10.79 10.58 15.67
N TYR A 262 -11.02 11.22 14.52
CA TYR A 262 -12.34 11.25 13.90
C TYR A 262 -12.69 9.90 13.28
N VAL A 263 -13.87 9.38 13.60
CA VAL A 263 -14.46 8.15 13.04
C VAL A 263 -15.92 8.48 12.69
N CYS A 264 -16.30 8.37 11.42
CA CYS A 264 -17.69 8.60 11.03
C CYS A 264 -18.57 7.37 11.34
N ALA A 265 -19.89 7.54 11.39
CA ALA A 265 -20.81 6.46 11.78
C ALA A 265 -20.68 5.19 10.91
N PRO A 266 -20.61 5.26 9.56
CA PRO A 266 -20.37 4.05 8.76
C PRO A 266 -19.02 3.39 9.02
N GLU A 267 -17.96 4.16 9.33
CA GLU A 267 -16.66 3.59 9.69
C GLU A 267 -16.74 2.85 11.03
N ALA A 268 -17.40 3.45 12.03
CA ALA A 268 -17.60 2.82 13.33
C ALA A 268 -18.35 1.50 13.20
N ILE A 269 -19.44 1.48 12.42
CA ILE A 269 -20.23 0.25 12.21
C ILE A 269 -19.46 -0.79 11.41
N HIS A 270 -18.71 -0.39 10.38
CA HIS A 270 -17.82 -1.31 9.62
C HIS A 270 -16.81 -1.99 10.55
N ARG A 271 -16.26 -1.27 11.53
CA ARG A 271 -15.35 -1.81 12.55
C ARG A 271 -16.06 -2.72 13.55
N ILE A 272 -17.24 -2.33 14.05
CA ILE A 272 -18.06 -3.14 14.97
C ILE A 272 -18.40 -4.50 14.35
N PHE A 273 -18.75 -4.52 13.05
CA PHE A 273 -19.01 -5.77 12.34
C PHE A 273 -17.75 -6.58 12.00
N GLY A 274 -16.55 -6.11 12.35
CA GLY A 274 -15.30 -6.79 12.05
C GLY A 274 -14.97 -6.85 10.55
N PHE A 275 -15.56 -5.97 9.74
CA PHE A 275 -15.29 -5.97 8.31
C PHE A 275 -13.88 -5.46 8.02
N LYS A 276 -13.22 -6.08 7.03
CA LYS A 276 -11.84 -5.75 6.68
C LYS A 276 -11.78 -4.33 6.11
N MET A 277 -10.94 -3.49 6.70
CA MET A 277 -10.62 -2.15 6.21
C MET A 277 -9.58 -2.17 5.08
N HIS A 278 -8.86 -3.28 4.94
CA HIS A 278 -7.81 -3.45 3.96
C HIS A 278 -7.61 -4.94 3.67
N ALA A 279 -7.15 -5.26 2.47
CA ALA A 279 -6.62 -6.59 2.18
C ALA A 279 -5.54 -6.54 1.10
N ARG A 280 -4.76 -7.61 1.06
CA ARG A 280 -3.67 -7.81 0.12
C ARG A 280 -3.69 -9.26 -0.33
N SER A 281 -3.32 -9.51 -1.58
CA SER A 281 -3.27 -10.86 -2.15
C SER A 281 -2.05 -11.68 -1.72
N VAL A 282 -1.08 -11.02 -1.09
CA VAL A 282 0.21 -11.57 -0.66
C VAL A 282 0.41 -11.21 0.81
N SER A 283 0.81 -12.18 1.62
CA SER A 283 1.21 -11.96 3.01
C SER A 283 2.65 -11.44 3.05
N VAL A 284 2.93 -10.46 3.91
CA VAL A 284 4.28 -9.93 4.11
C VAL A 284 4.71 -10.24 5.53
N VAL A 285 5.72 -11.10 5.67
CA VAL A 285 6.35 -11.41 6.95
C VAL A 285 7.46 -10.41 7.20
N ARG A 286 7.37 -9.70 8.32
CA ARG A 286 8.36 -8.70 8.70
C ARG A 286 9.48 -9.37 9.48
N LEU A 287 10.69 -9.26 8.96
CA LEU A 287 11.86 -9.94 9.46
C LEU A 287 12.66 -9.00 10.34
N GLN A 288 12.83 -9.41 11.60
CA GLN A 288 13.60 -8.70 12.61
C GLN A 288 15.07 -8.63 12.20
N ILE A 289 15.68 -7.48 12.50
CA ILE A 289 17.11 -7.22 12.39
C ILE A 289 17.54 -6.61 13.72
N HIS A 290 18.47 -7.26 14.40
CA HIS A 290 19.01 -6.84 15.68
C HIS A 290 20.44 -7.36 15.83
N LEU A 291 21.23 -6.68 16.65
CA LEU A 291 22.55 -7.16 17.07
C LEU A 291 22.39 -8.27 18.13
N PRO A 292 23.45 -9.05 18.43
CA PRO A 292 23.42 -10.06 19.49
C PRO A 292 22.98 -9.47 20.84
N GLY A 293 21.89 -9.95 21.43
CA GLY A 293 21.36 -9.47 22.71
C GLY A 293 20.56 -8.16 22.65
N PHE A 294 20.31 -7.61 21.46
CA PHE A 294 19.54 -6.37 21.25
C PHE A 294 18.15 -6.64 20.65
N GLU A 295 17.54 -7.79 20.98
CA GLU A 295 16.18 -8.13 20.58
C GLU A 295 15.17 -7.09 21.10
N THR A 296 14.22 -6.68 20.26
CA THR A 296 13.16 -5.77 20.69
C THR A 296 12.14 -6.49 21.58
N VAL A 297 11.96 -5.96 22.80
CA VAL A 297 10.93 -6.37 23.76
C VAL A 297 9.88 -5.27 23.87
N CYS A 298 8.61 -5.62 23.74
CA CYS A 298 7.49 -4.71 23.98
C CYS A 298 6.81 -5.09 25.28
N PHE A 299 6.58 -4.12 26.15
CA PHE A 299 5.95 -4.32 27.46
C PHE A 299 4.84 -3.29 27.70
N VAL A 300 3.93 -3.63 28.60
CA VAL A 300 3.02 -2.67 29.21
C VAL A 300 3.69 -2.16 30.48
N GLU A 301 3.56 -0.86 30.77
CA GLU A 301 4.10 -0.26 32.00
C GLU A 301 3.67 -1.07 33.24
N GLY A 302 4.62 -1.42 34.10
CA GLY A 302 4.43 -2.27 35.28
C GLY A 302 4.47 -3.78 35.01
N ALA A 303 4.67 -4.21 33.75
CA ALA A 303 4.81 -5.62 33.35
C ALA A 303 6.16 -5.91 32.68
N GLU A 304 7.20 -5.14 33.01
CA GLU A 304 8.54 -5.21 32.42
C GLU A 304 9.16 -6.59 32.63
N GLN A 305 9.16 -7.10 33.86
CA GLN A 305 9.77 -8.39 34.19
C GLN A 305 9.09 -9.54 33.43
N GLN A 306 7.75 -9.54 33.40
CA GLN A 306 7.00 -10.55 32.65
C GLN A 306 7.29 -10.48 31.15
N ALA A 307 7.48 -9.28 30.60
CA ALA A 307 7.85 -9.12 29.20
C ALA A 307 9.27 -9.64 28.92
N LEU A 308 10.21 -9.45 29.83
CA LEU A 308 11.56 -10.01 29.74
C LEU A 308 11.55 -11.54 29.82
N ASP A 309 10.81 -12.10 30.77
CA ASP A 309 10.67 -13.55 30.92
C ASP A 309 10.08 -14.17 29.64
N ASN A 310 9.01 -13.56 29.10
CA ASN A 310 8.41 -13.98 27.83
C ASN A 310 9.37 -13.82 26.63
N ALA A 311 10.18 -12.76 26.62
CA ALA A 311 11.14 -12.52 25.55
C ALA A 311 12.28 -13.53 25.57
N SER A 312 12.72 -13.97 26.75
CA SER A 312 13.78 -14.97 26.91
C SER A 312 13.42 -16.32 26.28
N ALA A 313 12.12 -16.66 26.26
CA ALA A 313 11.59 -17.86 25.61
C ALA A 313 11.34 -17.67 24.10
N ARG A 314 11.41 -16.44 23.57
CA ARG A 314 11.03 -16.13 22.21
C ARG A 314 12.25 -16.11 21.29
N VAL A 315 12.28 -17.03 20.34
CA VAL A 315 13.23 -16.98 19.22
C VAL A 315 12.86 -15.77 18.33
N SER A 316 13.84 -15.09 17.75
CA SER A 316 13.57 -14.03 16.76
C SER A 316 13.50 -14.65 15.37
N THR A 317 12.91 -13.94 14.40
CA THR A 317 12.94 -14.44 13.01
C THR A 317 14.37 -14.62 12.47
N LEU A 318 15.33 -13.84 12.99
CA LEU A 318 16.73 -13.87 12.57
C LEU A 318 17.48 -15.03 13.20
N THR A 319 17.37 -15.21 14.52
CA THR A 319 18.03 -16.34 15.21
C THR A 319 17.39 -17.67 14.84
N ALA A 320 16.10 -17.69 14.53
CA ALA A 320 15.46 -18.87 13.94
C ALA A 320 16.03 -19.19 12.54
N TYR A 321 16.35 -18.18 11.72
CA TYR A 321 16.92 -18.38 10.39
C TYR A 321 18.30 -19.03 10.49
N PHE A 322 19.14 -18.52 11.39
CA PHE A 322 20.42 -19.12 11.76
C PHE A 322 20.28 -20.59 12.18
N ALA A 323 19.38 -20.87 13.13
CA ALA A 323 19.14 -22.23 13.61
C ALA A 323 18.66 -23.18 12.50
N LYS A 324 17.80 -22.71 11.58
CA LYS A 324 17.30 -23.52 10.46
C LYS A 324 18.41 -23.83 9.44
N ASN A 325 19.27 -22.86 9.15
CA ASN A 325 20.43 -23.07 8.29
C ASN A 325 21.45 -24.03 8.91
N GLN A 326 21.70 -23.89 10.22
CA GLN A 326 22.57 -24.80 10.96
C GLN A 326 22.03 -26.24 10.90
N ALA A 327 20.74 -26.43 11.13
CA ALA A 327 20.11 -27.75 11.03
C ALA A 327 20.26 -28.37 9.62
N CYS A 328 20.11 -27.58 8.55
CA CYS A 328 20.35 -28.06 7.18
C CYS A 328 21.83 -28.41 6.94
N LEU A 329 22.75 -27.60 7.49
CA LEU A 329 24.19 -27.87 7.39
C LEU A 329 24.58 -29.16 8.11
N ASP A 330 24.06 -29.39 9.30
CA ASP A 330 24.34 -30.58 10.10
C ASP A 330 23.81 -31.85 9.42
N LEU A 331 22.59 -31.81 8.87
CA LEU A 331 22.04 -32.91 8.08
C LEU A 331 22.89 -33.20 6.84
N PHE A 332 23.33 -32.17 6.14
CA PHE A 332 24.20 -32.32 4.97
C PHE A 332 25.55 -32.95 5.34
N ARG A 333 26.17 -32.50 6.45
CA ARG A 333 27.43 -33.07 6.96
C ARG A 333 27.28 -34.52 7.38
N LEU A 334 26.14 -34.89 7.98
CA LEU A 334 25.89 -36.24 8.45
C LEU A 334 25.62 -37.24 7.31
N HIS A 335 24.90 -36.82 6.27
CA HIS A 335 24.42 -37.71 5.20
C HIS A 335 25.11 -37.52 3.84
N GLY A 336 25.99 -36.53 3.71
CA GLY A 336 26.62 -36.14 2.44
C GLY A 336 25.67 -35.49 1.42
N SER A 337 24.37 -35.50 1.70
CA SER A 337 23.30 -34.88 0.91
C SER A 337 22.10 -34.61 1.81
N LEU A 338 21.23 -33.68 1.42
CA LEU A 338 19.98 -33.46 2.14
C LEU A 338 18.96 -34.55 1.78
N PRO A 339 18.09 -34.96 2.72
CA PRO A 339 17.00 -35.90 2.44
C PRO A 339 16.15 -35.45 1.25
N ALA A 340 15.75 -36.40 0.40
CA ALA A 340 14.93 -36.12 -0.77
C ALA A 340 13.61 -35.43 -0.37
N GLY A 341 13.31 -34.30 -1.02
CA GLY A 341 12.11 -33.50 -0.75
C GLY A 341 12.28 -32.43 0.33
N LEU A 342 13.40 -32.40 1.06
CA LEU A 342 13.70 -31.36 2.03
C LEU A 342 14.19 -30.09 1.34
N VAL A 343 13.64 -28.95 1.73
CA VAL A 343 14.05 -27.65 1.19
C VAL A 343 15.32 -27.17 1.90
N ASP A 344 16.43 -27.02 1.15
CA ASP A 344 17.68 -26.48 1.68
C ASP A 344 17.54 -24.99 2.01
N SER A 345 17.38 -24.64 3.28
CA SER A 345 17.20 -23.25 3.70
C SER A 345 18.41 -22.37 3.38
N ARG A 346 19.61 -22.97 3.23
CA ARG A 346 20.87 -22.25 3.01
C ARG A 346 20.95 -21.61 1.64
N ASN A 347 20.12 -22.05 0.69
CA ASN A 347 20.06 -21.52 -0.67
C ASN A 347 19.27 -20.20 -0.80
N TYR A 348 18.65 -19.73 0.28
CA TYR A 348 17.78 -18.57 0.29
C TYR A 348 18.40 -17.41 1.06
N HIS A 349 18.20 -16.19 0.55
CA HIS A 349 18.46 -14.99 1.34
C HIS A 349 17.46 -14.91 2.50
N TYR A 350 17.82 -14.19 3.56
CA TYR A 350 16.95 -14.08 4.73
C TYR A 350 15.54 -13.55 4.38
N PHE A 351 15.43 -12.61 3.42
CA PHE A 351 14.14 -12.09 2.96
C PHE A 351 13.29 -13.06 2.12
N GLU A 352 13.90 -14.13 1.60
CA GLU A 352 13.23 -15.16 0.79
C GLU A 352 12.72 -16.32 1.65
N ILE A 353 13.23 -16.48 2.87
CA ILE A 353 12.83 -17.56 3.80
C ILE A 353 11.32 -17.66 3.99
N PRO A 354 10.54 -16.57 4.15
CA PRO A 354 9.09 -16.68 4.32
C PRO A 354 8.33 -17.27 3.12
N GLU A 355 8.96 -17.35 1.96
CA GLU A 355 8.37 -17.96 0.75
C GLU A 355 8.35 -19.48 0.86
N HIS A 356 9.36 -20.05 1.52
CA HIS A 356 9.59 -21.49 1.63
C HIS A 356 9.26 -22.04 3.04
N PHE A 357 9.28 -21.17 4.04
CA PHE A 357 9.10 -21.55 5.44
C PHE A 357 8.00 -20.71 6.11
N VAL A 358 7.40 -21.26 7.16
CA VAL A 358 6.41 -20.62 8.03
C VAL A 358 7.05 -20.35 9.38
N TYR A 359 6.91 -19.13 9.87
CA TYR A 359 7.38 -18.75 11.20
C TYR A 359 6.29 -18.95 12.25
N GLN A 360 6.59 -19.73 13.29
CA GLN A 360 5.78 -19.79 14.51
C GLN A 360 6.69 -19.67 15.73
N ASN A 361 7.37 -20.75 16.10
CA ASN A 361 8.40 -20.82 17.15
C ASN A 361 9.76 -21.22 16.55
N GLY A 362 10.02 -20.75 15.33
CA GLY A 362 11.06 -21.26 14.43
C GLY A 362 10.55 -21.34 13.00
N TRP A 363 11.46 -21.62 12.06
CA TRP A 363 11.12 -21.79 10.64
C TRP A 363 10.87 -23.26 10.32
N THR A 364 9.63 -23.59 9.96
CA THR A 364 9.25 -24.92 9.49
C THR A 364 8.88 -24.87 8.01
N GLU A 365 9.05 -25.97 7.30
CA GLU A 365 8.76 -26.02 5.86
C GLU A 365 7.29 -25.73 5.58
N ARG A 366 7.05 -25.00 4.50
CA ARG A 366 5.72 -24.61 4.10
C ARG A 366 5.06 -25.75 3.30
N GLU A 367 4.05 -26.37 3.89
CA GLU A 367 3.29 -27.44 3.23
C GLU A 367 2.31 -26.95 2.15
N ARG A 368 1.82 -25.71 2.26
CA ARG A 368 0.82 -25.13 1.34
C ARG A 368 1.36 -23.91 0.62
N GLY A 369 1.17 -23.84 -0.70
CA GLY A 369 1.59 -22.75 -1.59
C GLY A 369 0.89 -21.40 -1.37
N ALA A 370 0.91 -20.87 -0.14
CA ALA A 370 0.42 -19.55 0.19
C ALA A 370 1.42 -18.48 -0.28
N ARG A 371 0.95 -17.49 -1.05
CA ARG A 371 1.78 -16.36 -1.50
C ARG A 371 2.21 -15.50 -0.32
N THR A 372 3.43 -15.74 0.16
CA THR A 372 4.05 -15.02 1.28
C THR A 372 5.42 -14.52 0.82
N ILE A 373 5.82 -13.34 1.29
CA ILE A 373 7.13 -12.74 1.00
C ILE A 373 7.71 -12.14 2.27
N GLY A 374 9.03 -12.09 2.38
CA GLY A 374 9.71 -11.44 3.50
C GLY A 374 10.01 -9.97 3.25
N ARG A 375 10.07 -9.21 4.35
CA ARG A 375 10.53 -7.82 4.37
C ARG A 375 11.36 -7.59 5.62
N MET A 376 12.66 -7.35 5.46
CA MET A 376 13.50 -6.89 6.57
C MET A 376 13.06 -5.51 7.04
N TYR A 377 13.12 -5.27 8.34
CA TYR A 377 12.91 -3.92 8.86
C TYR A 377 13.92 -2.94 8.23
N PHE A 378 13.45 -1.72 7.98
CA PHE A 378 14.33 -0.65 7.55
C PHE A 378 15.26 -0.28 8.70
N VAL A 379 16.54 -0.17 8.41
CA VAL A 379 17.57 0.31 9.32
C VAL A 379 18.21 1.52 8.64
N GLY A 380 18.28 2.64 9.34
CA GLY A 380 18.95 3.83 8.83
C GLY A 380 20.47 3.73 9.01
N PRO A 381 21.28 4.38 8.15
CA PRO A 381 22.74 4.30 8.22
C PRO A 381 23.35 4.97 9.45
N ALA A 382 22.58 5.79 10.19
CA ALA A 382 22.98 6.30 11.50
C ALA A 382 23.17 5.17 12.54
N ASP A 383 22.55 4.00 12.32
CA ASP A 383 22.79 2.78 13.07
C ASP A 383 23.67 1.85 12.23
N SER A 384 24.96 2.20 12.14
CA SER A 384 25.91 1.65 11.18
C SER A 384 26.10 0.14 11.28
N GLU A 385 26.24 -0.41 12.49
CA GLU A 385 26.42 -1.85 12.71
C GLU A 385 25.18 -2.65 12.31
N ARG A 386 23.98 -2.22 12.73
CA ARG A 386 22.75 -2.92 12.35
C ARG A 386 22.43 -2.74 10.87
N PHE A 387 22.80 -1.60 10.29
CA PHE A 387 22.67 -1.35 8.86
C PHE A 387 23.59 -2.26 8.05
N ALA A 388 24.86 -2.40 8.46
CA ALA A 388 25.81 -3.31 7.85
C ALA A 388 25.36 -4.77 7.95
N LEU A 389 24.89 -5.20 9.12
CA LEU A 389 24.26 -6.52 9.32
C LEU A 389 23.10 -6.73 8.34
N ARG A 390 22.22 -5.74 8.17
CA ARG A 390 21.12 -5.82 7.20
C ARG A 390 21.61 -5.99 5.76
N LEU A 391 22.69 -5.30 5.36
CA LEU A 391 23.27 -5.44 4.02
C LEU A 391 23.85 -6.84 3.81
N LEU A 392 24.61 -7.35 4.79
CA LEU A 392 25.15 -8.71 4.74
C LEU A 392 24.01 -9.75 4.61
N LEU A 393 22.92 -9.60 5.36
CA LEU A 393 21.74 -10.47 5.26
C LEU A 393 20.92 -10.27 3.96
N LEU A 394 21.04 -9.10 3.31
CA LEU A 394 20.37 -8.81 2.04
C LEU A 394 21.04 -9.53 0.88
N TYR A 395 22.38 -9.58 0.87
CA TYR A 395 23.17 -10.09 -0.24
C TYR A 395 23.79 -11.46 0.02
N GLY A 396 23.97 -11.85 1.28
CA GLY A 396 24.44 -13.17 1.69
C GLY A 396 23.31 -14.17 1.91
N LYS A 397 23.69 -15.44 2.05
CA LYS A 397 22.81 -16.61 2.22
C LYS A 397 23.45 -17.58 3.19
N GLY A 398 22.66 -18.53 3.70
CA GLY A 398 23.21 -19.68 4.41
C GLY A 398 23.74 -19.42 5.81
N PHE A 399 23.76 -18.17 6.27
CA PHE A 399 24.28 -17.81 7.60
C PHE A 399 23.65 -18.64 8.72
N THR A 400 24.51 -19.18 9.58
CA THR A 400 24.19 -20.08 10.69
C THR A 400 24.34 -19.44 12.06
N SER A 401 24.96 -18.25 12.13
CA SER A 401 25.13 -17.47 13.36
C SER A 401 25.52 -16.03 13.05
N PHE A 402 25.63 -15.17 14.08
CA PHE A 402 26.17 -13.83 13.92
C PHE A 402 27.66 -13.82 13.55
N SER A 403 28.45 -14.76 14.08
CA SER A 403 29.87 -14.93 13.76
C SER A 403 30.05 -15.34 12.29
N ASP A 404 29.17 -16.20 11.78
CA ASP A 404 29.13 -16.58 10.36
C ASP A 404 28.83 -15.36 9.46
N VAL A 405 27.94 -14.46 9.91
CA VAL A 405 27.69 -13.19 9.19
C VAL A 405 28.91 -12.26 9.19
N LEU A 406 29.75 -12.31 10.24
CA LEU A 406 30.99 -11.54 10.32
C LEU A 406 32.12 -12.14 9.46
N THR A 407 31.95 -13.35 8.95
CA THR A 407 32.98 -14.08 8.22
C THR A 407 32.85 -13.83 6.72
N VAL A 408 33.92 -13.31 6.11
CA VAL A 408 34.01 -13.06 4.66
C VAL A 408 35.32 -13.66 4.17
N ASP A 409 35.26 -14.46 3.10
CA ASP A 409 36.41 -15.19 2.55
C ASP A 409 37.21 -15.96 3.63
N ASP A 410 36.48 -16.68 4.49
CA ASP A 410 37.00 -17.45 5.63
C ASP A 410 37.72 -16.63 6.72
N ILE A 411 37.56 -15.30 6.72
CA ILE A 411 38.13 -14.38 7.73
C ILE A 411 36.99 -13.77 8.54
N GLU A 412 36.99 -14.01 9.86
CA GLU A 412 36.06 -13.35 10.77
C GLU A 412 36.52 -11.91 11.05
N HIS A 413 35.61 -10.96 10.80
CA HIS A 413 35.88 -9.53 11.01
C HIS A 413 35.38 -9.05 12.38
N PRO A 414 36.00 -8.00 12.94
CA PRO A 414 35.68 -7.53 14.30
C PRO A 414 34.32 -6.81 14.44
N SER A 415 33.68 -6.44 13.32
CA SER A 415 32.38 -5.75 13.33
C SER A 415 31.62 -5.99 12.03
N PHE A 416 30.29 -5.78 12.04
CA PHE A 416 29.48 -5.96 10.84
C PHE A 416 29.84 -4.92 9.77
N VAL A 417 30.23 -3.71 10.17
CA VAL A 417 30.75 -2.70 9.23
C VAL A 417 32.03 -3.19 8.57
N ALA A 418 32.96 -3.77 9.33
CA ALA A 418 34.20 -4.32 8.77
C ALA A 418 33.93 -5.48 7.80
N ALA A 419 33.06 -6.42 8.18
CA ALA A 419 32.63 -7.52 7.32
C ALA A 419 31.95 -7.01 6.04
N ALA A 420 31.02 -6.04 6.16
CA ALA A 420 30.34 -5.46 5.00
C ALA A 420 31.30 -4.68 4.09
N ARG A 421 32.34 -4.04 4.62
CA ARG A 421 33.42 -3.43 3.82
C ARG A 421 34.24 -4.49 3.08
N ALA A 422 34.64 -5.55 3.77
CA ALA A 422 35.39 -6.67 3.17
C ALA A 422 34.58 -7.34 2.06
N ALA A 423 33.27 -7.52 2.25
CA ALA A 423 32.35 -8.04 1.24
C ALA A 423 32.04 -7.04 0.09
N GLY A 424 32.60 -5.82 0.12
CA GLY A 424 32.41 -4.80 -0.91
C GLY A 424 31.06 -4.06 -0.87
N TYR A 425 30.35 -4.11 0.25
CA TYR A 425 29.03 -3.47 0.41
C TYR A 425 29.07 -2.07 1.03
N LEU A 426 30.23 -1.63 1.56
CA LEU A 426 30.41 -0.33 2.27
C LEU A 426 31.73 0.39 1.89
N SER A 427 32.23 0.23 0.66
CA SER A 427 33.55 0.72 0.25
C SER A 427 33.64 2.22 -0.10
N ASP A 428 32.52 2.93 -0.27
CA ASP A 428 32.43 4.35 -0.66
C ASP A 428 31.06 4.96 -0.28
N ASP A 429 30.77 6.20 -0.69
CA ASP A 429 29.45 6.86 -0.47
C ASP A 429 28.26 6.15 -1.18
N SER A 430 28.51 5.10 -1.97
CA SER A 430 27.44 4.37 -2.66
C SER A 430 26.40 3.79 -1.71
N TYR A 431 26.73 3.54 -0.44
CA TYR A 431 25.74 3.07 0.54
C TYR A 431 24.76 4.16 0.95
N PHE A 432 25.18 5.44 0.99
CA PHE A 432 24.28 6.57 1.19
C PHE A 432 23.38 6.75 -0.03
N GLU A 433 23.94 6.63 -1.24
CA GLU A 433 23.16 6.66 -2.47
C GLU A 433 22.16 5.51 -2.54
N GLN A 434 22.58 4.29 -2.23
CA GLN A 434 21.74 3.10 -2.25
C GLN A 434 20.66 3.18 -1.17
N SER A 435 21.00 3.68 0.01
CA SER A 435 20.03 3.99 1.07
C SER A 435 19.01 5.04 0.62
N MET A 436 19.46 6.07 -0.09
CA MET A 436 18.57 7.09 -0.67
C MET A 436 17.70 6.53 -1.78
N ARG A 437 18.20 5.63 -2.64
CA ARG A 437 17.42 4.94 -3.68
C ARG A 437 16.37 4.02 -3.06
N GLU A 438 16.74 3.28 -2.01
CA GLU A 438 15.82 2.42 -1.26
C GLU A 438 14.75 3.28 -0.58
N ALA A 439 15.17 4.31 0.17
CA ALA A 439 14.26 5.27 0.79
C ALA A 439 13.37 5.95 -0.25
N ALA A 440 13.89 6.29 -1.42
CA ALA A 440 13.12 6.85 -2.53
C ALA A 440 12.13 5.86 -3.13
N ALA A 441 12.23 4.55 -2.90
CA ALA A 441 11.18 3.63 -3.28
C ALA A 441 9.92 3.84 -2.42
N PHE A 442 10.08 4.13 -1.12
CA PHE A 442 8.97 4.07 -0.17
C PHE A 442 8.73 5.38 0.63
N HIS A 443 9.69 6.19 1.02
CA HIS A 443 9.41 7.45 1.73
C HIS A 443 8.61 8.47 0.89
N LEU A 444 7.73 9.23 1.57
CA LEU A 444 7.05 10.40 1.01
C LEU A 444 8.03 11.57 0.81
N PRO A 445 7.77 12.53 -0.11
CA PRO A 445 8.74 13.60 -0.43
C PRO A 445 9.27 14.38 0.78
N ALA A 446 8.42 14.70 1.76
CA ALA A 446 8.87 15.40 2.97
C ALA A 446 9.79 14.52 3.83
N GLN A 447 9.46 13.24 3.99
CA GLN A 447 10.26 12.29 4.76
C GLN A 447 11.59 11.98 4.07
N LEU A 448 11.59 11.89 2.73
CA LEU A 448 12.81 11.69 1.96
C LEU A 448 13.77 12.88 2.09
N ARG A 449 13.24 14.11 2.12
CA ARG A 449 14.04 15.32 2.40
C ARG A 449 14.59 15.30 3.83
N SER A 450 13.77 14.96 4.82
CA SER A 450 14.26 14.83 6.21
C SER A 450 15.33 13.75 6.32
N TYR A 451 15.14 12.61 5.64
CA TYR A 451 16.11 11.52 5.62
C TYR A 451 17.43 11.96 4.97
N TYR A 452 17.37 12.62 3.80
CA TYR A 452 18.55 13.20 3.16
C TYR A 452 19.32 14.16 4.07
N VAL A 453 18.60 15.07 4.75
CA VAL A 453 19.21 15.98 5.74
C VAL A 453 19.84 15.19 6.89
N SER A 454 19.22 14.12 7.38
CA SER A 454 19.82 13.25 8.39
C SER A 454 21.10 12.57 7.89
N LEU A 455 21.18 12.18 6.61
CA LEU A 455 22.41 11.63 6.03
C LEU A 455 23.53 12.67 5.99
N LEU A 456 23.22 13.92 5.65
CA LEU A 456 24.22 15.00 5.61
C LEU A 456 24.71 15.42 7.01
N ILE A 457 23.84 15.38 8.02
CA ILE A 457 24.16 15.81 9.38
C ILE A 457 24.87 14.71 10.16
N PHE A 458 24.42 13.46 10.00
CA PHE A 458 24.86 12.34 10.85
C PHE A 458 25.63 11.25 10.09
N GLY A 459 25.66 11.30 8.76
CA GLY A 459 26.46 10.40 7.94
C GLY A 459 27.84 10.97 7.68
N GLU A 460 28.87 10.12 7.70
CA GLU A 460 30.22 10.43 7.23
C GLU A 460 30.27 10.46 5.69
N VAL A 461 29.43 11.30 5.05
CA VAL A 461 29.41 11.49 3.60
C VAL A 461 30.71 12.18 3.18
N GLN A 462 31.39 11.66 2.17
CA GLN A 462 32.60 12.32 1.69
C GLN A 462 32.28 13.74 1.19
N PRO A 463 33.18 14.71 1.42
CA PRO A 463 33.00 16.06 0.89
C PRO A 463 32.87 15.99 -0.64
N PRO A 464 31.94 16.76 -1.23
CA PRO A 464 31.73 16.72 -2.68
C PRO A 464 33.02 17.06 -3.40
N VAL A 465 33.34 16.31 -4.45
CA VAL A 465 34.49 16.59 -5.31
C VAL A 465 34.36 18.03 -5.81
N PRO A 466 35.38 18.89 -5.65
CA PRO A 466 35.29 20.27 -6.10
C PRO A 466 34.94 20.29 -7.59
N LEU A 467 33.81 20.90 -7.93
CA LEU A 467 33.46 21.23 -9.29
C LEU A 467 34.59 22.11 -9.84
N ARG A 468 35.41 21.55 -10.73
CA ARG A 468 36.23 22.38 -11.61
C ARG A 468 35.26 23.09 -12.54
N LEU A 469 34.94 24.33 -12.17
CA LEU A 469 34.18 25.27 -13.00
C LEU A 469 34.94 25.62 -14.27
#